data_AF-A0A6M4JBZ0-F1
#
_entry.id   AF-A0A6M4JBZ0-F1
#
_cell.length_a   1.000
_cell.length_b   1.000
_cell.length_c   1.000
_cell.angle_alpha   90.00
_cell.angle_beta   90.00
_cell.angle_gamma   90.00
#
_symmetry.space_group_name_H-M   'P 1'
#
loop_
_entity.id
_entity.type
_entity.pdbx_description
1 polymer ?
#
loop_
_entity_poly.entity_id
_entity_poly.type
_entity_poly.pdbx_seq_one_letter_code
_entity_poly.pdbx_strand_id
1 'polypeptide(L)'
;MKKINLLLASPALALPVAVVSCGQNIDTTAKLKQIEEIKKTAPEMLKKIFTHSTLLSLYDVKVDDSSKFEEIYKNTFNDENTTLFKDSWKAFQLYSKNKLDANPYYFAEKLNEWVGDKTLKNDEIQTLSEFKPGDLVPLNKFKILWLNEKTGIRDDLEKMLIVNKYFHISDKDNLKKIDSNFKYDKDLKFELNNYLLSKYAVDKQYAQIWTKDINATNDADDFFTNKKIATAIDGVDSFNTFWKETDTKKQLNSEIEFVTGHEIDKKLYGYSGFKQQTNQYSLKWSFDSLKSKQQKDLYGFYDVVNDRLVNAEIESNFAYSPYKKESTDDKKPVLVYVNQIAPIGAANETELPNTEADADSKDKNKMTKVKLLSFEQTMYKDKLDVLAYIFFLNDSELFDKAINSFAKMGYKIKINKTSDALREIAKDMPFVELI
;
A
#
# COMPACT_ATOMS: atom_id res chain seq x y z
N MET A 1 -0.11 25.53 11.67
CA MET A 1 -1.16 25.29 10.65
C MET A 1 -0.68 25.83 9.31
N LYS A 2 -0.26 24.98 8.37
CA LYS A 2 0.07 25.43 7.00
C LYS A 2 -1.25 25.50 6.22
N LYS A 3 -1.78 26.71 6.01
CA LYS A 3 -2.96 26.94 5.15
C LYS A 3 -2.48 26.98 3.70
N ILE A 4 -2.85 25.97 2.91
CA ILE A 4 -2.60 25.98 1.47
C ILE A 4 -3.71 26.82 0.83
N ASN A 5 -3.38 28.02 0.34
CA ASN A 5 -4.28 28.83 -0.47
C ASN A 5 -4.00 28.53 -1.94
N LEU A 6 -4.59 27.45 -2.46
CA LEU A 6 -4.61 27.19 -3.89
C LEU A 6 -5.84 27.88 -4.50
N LEU A 7 -5.60 29.01 -5.18
CA LEU A 7 -6.56 29.63 -6.08
C LEU A 7 -6.37 28.99 -7.46
N LEU A 8 -7.27 28.10 -7.85
CA LEU A 8 -7.28 27.56 -9.20
C LEU A 8 -7.75 28.67 -10.17
N ALA A 9 -6.80 29.31 -10.84
CA ALA A 9 -7.01 29.85 -12.17
C ALA A 9 -6.63 28.75 -13.17
N SER A 10 -7.62 27.98 -13.63
CA SER A 10 -7.38 27.01 -14.71
C SER A 10 -6.79 27.73 -15.93
N PRO A 11 -5.78 27.15 -16.61
CA PRO A 11 -5.40 27.64 -17.92
C PRO A 11 -6.57 27.43 -18.86
N ALA A 12 -6.90 28.48 -19.58
CA ALA A 12 -8.01 28.56 -20.52
C ALA A 12 -8.05 27.33 -21.44
N LEU A 13 -9.16 26.59 -21.38
CA LEU A 13 -9.65 25.84 -22.53
C LEU A 13 -9.98 26.88 -23.61
N ALA A 14 -9.00 27.18 -24.45
CA ALA A 14 -9.21 27.97 -25.64
C ALA A 14 -10.06 27.17 -26.62
N LEU A 15 -11.24 27.70 -27.00
CA LEU A 15 -11.94 27.60 -28.29
C LEU A 15 -13.43 27.98 -28.15
N PRO A 16 -14.10 28.38 -29.25
CA PRO A 16 -14.06 29.66 -29.93
C PRO A 16 -15.19 30.62 -29.48
N VAL A 17 -15.01 31.89 -29.85
CA VAL A 17 -15.88 33.05 -29.63
C VAL A 17 -17.34 32.77 -30.03
N ALA A 18 -18.28 33.03 -29.12
CA ALA A 18 -19.67 33.31 -29.47
C ALA A 18 -20.08 34.68 -28.89
N VAL A 19 -20.69 35.46 -29.78
CA VAL A 19 -20.96 36.89 -29.72
C VAL A 19 -22.29 37.15 -29.01
N VAL A 20 -22.27 38.10 -28.07
CA VAL A 20 -23.30 39.09 -27.65
C VAL A 20 -24.72 38.60 -27.29
N SER A 21 -25.20 38.99 -26.09
CA SER A 21 -26.36 39.88 -25.90
C SER A 21 -26.84 39.88 -24.44
N CYS A 22 -27.24 41.05 -23.96
CA CYS A 22 -27.77 41.29 -22.62
C CYS A 22 -28.94 40.35 -22.25
N GLY A 23 -28.85 39.71 -21.09
CA GLY A 23 -30.01 39.52 -20.21
C GLY A 23 -30.78 38.20 -20.24
N GLN A 24 -30.41 37.19 -21.04
CA GLN A 24 -31.03 35.85 -20.91
C GLN A 24 -29.99 34.74 -20.79
N ASN A 25 -30.09 33.97 -19.70
CA ASN A 25 -29.37 32.72 -19.51
C ASN A 25 -29.94 31.67 -20.47
N ILE A 26 -29.44 31.62 -21.71
CA ILE A 26 -29.86 30.64 -22.70
C ILE A 26 -28.96 29.41 -22.58
N ASP A 27 -29.56 28.26 -22.28
CA ASP A 27 -28.87 26.97 -22.32
C ASP A 27 -28.73 26.49 -23.77
N THR A 28 -27.63 26.90 -24.39
CA THR A 28 -27.27 26.43 -25.73
C THR A 28 -26.87 24.95 -25.67
N THR A 29 -27.03 24.22 -26.78
CA THR A 29 -26.58 22.82 -26.90
C THR A 29 -25.09 22.68 -26.57
N ALA A 30 -24.27 23.67 -26.92
CA ALA A 30 -22.85 23.71 -26.59
C ALA A 30 -22.61 23.86 -25.08
N LYS A 31 -23.34 24.75 -24.41
CA LYS A 31 -23.28 24.90 -22.94
C LYS A 31 -23.73 23.64 -22.22
N LEU A 32 -24.80 22.99 -22.68
CA LEU A 32 -25.27 21.71 -22.11
C LEU A 32 -24.22 20.60 -22.26
N LYS A 33 -23.59 20.47 -23.43
CA LYS A 33 -22.48 19.54 -23.65
C LYS A 33 -21.28 19.82 -22.75
N GLN A 34 -20.91 21.09 -22.57
CA GLN A 34 -19.85 21.48 -21.63
C GLN A 34 -20.21 21.11 -20.18
N ILE A 35 -21.45 21.34 -19.76
CA ILE A 35 -21.93 20.95 -18.42
C ILE A 35 -21.88 19.44 -18.23
N GLU A 36 -22.31 18.66 -19.23
CA GLU A 36 -22.23 17.19 -19.19
C GLU A 36 -20.78 16.70 -19.11
N GLU A 37 -19.88 17.30 -19.89
CA GLU A 37 -18.46 16.97 -19.89
C GLU A 37 -17.80 17.31 -18.54
N ILE A 38 -18.11 18.48 -17.97
CA ILE A 38 -17.66 18.86 -16.62
C ILE A 38 -18.21 17.86 -15.59
N LYS A 39 -19.49 17.50 -15.65
CA LYS A 39 -20.10 16.50 -14.74
C LYS A 39 -19.40 15.16 -14.81
N LYS A 40 -18.98 14.74 -16.01
CA LYS A 40 -18.31 13.46 -16.22
C LYS A 40 -16.85 13.47 -15.75
N THR A 41 -16.12 14.56 -15.96
CA THR A 41 -14.65 14.59 -15.83
C THR A 41 -14.14 15.28 -14.57
N ALA A 42 -14.89 16.27 -14.04
CA ALA A 42 -14.44 17.08 -12.91
C ALA A 42 -14.17 16.28 -11.62
N PRO A 43 -14.95 15.24 -11.24
CA PRO A 43 -14.68 14.49 -10.01
C PRO A 43 -13.28 13.88 -9.96
N GLU A 44 -12.90 13.13 -11.00
CA GLU A 44 -11.59 12.49 -11.09
C GLU A 44 -10.48 13.54 -11.24
N MET A 45 -10.72 14.60 -12.02
CA MET A 45 -9.75 15.68 -12.17
C MET A 45 -9.48 16.42 -10.85
N LEU A 46 -10.53 16.75 -10.09
CA LEU A 46 -10.40 17.39 -8.77
C LEU A 46 -9.68 16.48 -7.78
N LYS A 47 -9.99 15.17 -7.79
CA LYS A 47 -9.30 14.19 -6.95
C LYS A 47 -7.81 14.08 -7.29
N LYS A 48 -7.47 14.08 -8.58
CA LYS A 48 -6.09 14.10 -9.08
C LYS A 48 -5.36 15.37 -8.62
N ILE A 49 -5.95 16.55 -8.86
CA ILE A 49 -5.38 17.85 -8.43
C ILE A 49 -5.17 17.87 -6.92
N PHE A 50 -6.14 17.38 -6.15
CA PHE A 50 -6.06 17.33 -4.69
C PHE A 50 -4.91 16.42 -4.24
N THR A 51 -4.83 15.21 -4.81
CA THR A 51 -3.80 14.21 -4.50
C THR A 51 -2.42 14.79 -4.72
N HIS A 52 -2.19 15.32 -5.93
CA HIS A 52 -0.91 15.89 -6.31
C HIS A 52 -0.52 17.10 -5.44
N SER A 53 -1.47 18.01 -5.17
CA SER A 53 -1.24 19.21 -4.35
C SER A 53 -0.90 18.83 -2.92
N THR A 54 -1.60 17.85 -2.38
CA THR A 54 -1.39 17.33 -1.03
C THR A 54 -0.03 16.64 -0.94
N LEU A 55 0.34 15.82 -1.93
CA LEU A 55 1.66 15.17 -1.97
C LEU A 55 2.80 16.16 -2.00
N LEU A 56 2.77 17.17 -2.89
CA LEU A 56 3.77 18.24 -2.93
C LEU A 56 3.97 18.88 -1.54
N SER A 57 2.87 19.22 -0.87
CA SER A 57 2.94 19.77 0.47
C SER A 57 3.50 18.78 1.50
N LEU A 58 3.19 17.49 1.39
CA LEU A 58 3.68 16.43 2.29
C LEU A 58 5.14 16.02 2.01
N TYR A 59 5.69 16.44 0.88
CA TYR A 59 7.11 16.39 0.54
C TYR A 59 7.82 17.73 0.78
N ASP A 60 7.15 18.69 1.44
CA ASP A 60 7.66 20.03 1.74
C ASP A 60 8.14 20.81 0.50
N VAL A 61 7.56 20.52 -0.66
CA VAL A 61 7.82 21.27 -1.90
C VAL A 61 7.05 22.58 -1.86
N LYS A 62 7.77 23.70 -1.98
CA LYS A 62 7.17 25.03 -1.99
C LYS A 62 6.56 25.31 -3.36
N VAL A 63 5.26 25.62 -3.35
CA VAL A 63 4.53 26.09 -4.52
C VAL A 63 4.16 27.54 -4.27
N ASP A 64 4.95 28.45 -4.82
CA ASP A 64 4.70 29.90 -4.69
C ASP A 64 3.72 30.43 -5.76
N ASP A 65 3.56 29.68 -6.86
CA ASP A 65 2.67 30.01 -7.98
C ASP A 65 1.94 28.74 -8.48
N SER A 66 0.62 28.71 -8.32
CA SER A 66 -0.21 27.58 -8.74
C SER A 66 -0.27 27.38 -10.25
N SER A 67 0.09 28.38 -11.06
CA SER A 67 0.14 28.24 -12.52
C SER A 67 1.36 27.42 -13.00
N LYS A 68 2.42 27.35 -12.19
CA LYS A 68 3.65 26.57 -12.46
C LYS A 68 3.70 25.24 -11.73
N PHE A 69 2.59 24.87 -11.12
CA PHE A 69 2.47 23.71 -10.24
C PHE A 69 3.02 22.42 -10.86
N GLU A 70 2.59 22.12 -12.10
CA GLU A 70 3.00 20.92 -12.83
C GLU A 70 4.51 20.95 -13.20
N GLU A 71 5.03 22.13 -13.53
CA GLU A 71 6.46 22.32 -13.81
C GLU A 71 7.31 22.08 -12.55
N ILE A 72 6.90 22.63 -11.41
CA ILE A 72 7.57 22.45 -10.11
C ILE A 72 7.62 20.97 -9.73
N TYR A 73 6.52 20.24 -9.95
CA TYR A 73 6.47 18.82 -9.62
C TYR A 73 7.40 17.98 -10.49
N LYS A 74 7.37 18.20 -11.81
CA LYS A 74 8.29 17.55 -12.76
C LYS A 74 9.75 17.87 -12.43
N ASN A 75 10.05 19.12 -12.10
CA ASN A 75 11.41 19.54 -11.74
C ASN A 75 11.88 18.88 -10.43
N THR A 76 11.00 18.78 -9.42
CA THR A 76 11.31 18.09 -8.17
C THR A 76 11.58 16.60 -8.42
N PHE A 77 10.77 15.95 -9.24
CA PHE A 77 10.95 14.54 -9.59
C PHE A 77 12.23 14.28 -10.38
N ASN A 78 12.67 15.21 -11.24
CA ASN A 78 13.90 15.04 -12.02
C ASN A 78 15.18 14.96 -11.18
N ASP A 79 15.16 15.44 -9.93
CA ASP A 79 16.24 15.24 -8.97
C ASP A 79 16.09 13.90 -8.23
N GLU A 80 16.95 12.94 -8.61
CA GLU A 80 16.97 11.59 -8.04
C GLU A 80 17.26 11.54 -6.53
N ASN A 81 17.82 12.61 -5.97
CA ASN A 81 18.15 12.67 -4.55
C ASN A 81 16.94 12.95 -3.67
N THR A 82 15.86 13.48 -4.25
CA THR A 82 14.65 13.86 -3.52
C THR A 82 13.92 12.63 -2.96
N THR A 83 13.25 12.81 -1.83
CA THR A 83 12.39 11.77 -1.24
C THR A 83 11.23 11.42 -2.18
N LEU A 84 10.68 12.42 -2.89
CA LEU A 84 9.62 12.20 -3.87
C LEU A 84 10.06 11.21 -4.95
N PHE A 85 11.25 11.39 -5.53
CA PHE A 85 11.76 10.46 -6.55
C PHE A 85 11.97 9.06 -6.00
N LYS A 86 12.67 8.95 -4.86
CA LYS A 86 12.99 7.66 -4.22
C LYS A 86 11.73 6.88 -3.86
N ASP A 87 10.75 7.54 -3.26
CA ASP A 87 9.47 6.92 -2.91
C ASP A 87 8.68 6.53 -4.17
N SER A 88 8.64 7.39 -5.19
CA SER A 88 7.95 7.12 -6.46
C SER A 88 8.54 5.92 -7.18
N TRP A 89 9.88 5.82 -7.22
CA TRP A 89 10.57 4.70 -7.82
C TRP A 89 10.28 3.40 -7.06
N LYS A 90 10.33 3.44 -5.72
CA LYS A 90 10.02 2.28 -4.88
C LYS A 90 8.56 1.82 -5.03
N ALA A 91 7.62 2.76 -5.06
CA ALA A 91 6.22 2.47 -5.36
C ALA A 91 6.07 1.84 -6.76
N PHE A 92 6.80 2.35 -7.74
CA PHE A 92 6.77 1.83 -9.11
C PHE A 92 7.35 0.43 -9.23
N GLN A 93 8.43 0.11 -8.52
CA GLN A 93 8.99 -1.25 -8.51
C GLN A 93 7.94 -2.26 -8.04
N LEU A 94 7.19 -1.94 -6.98
CA LEU A 94 6.14 -2.80 -6.47
C LEU A 94 4.91 -2.84 -7.39
N TYR A 95 4.49 -1.70 -7.93
CA TYR A 95 3.41 -1.61 -8.93
C TYR A 95 3.73 -2.48 -10.16
N SER A 96 4.93 -2.30 -10.73
CA SER A 96 5.41 -3.01 -11.90
C SER A 96 5.42 -4.52 -11.64
N LYS A 97 5.95 -4.94 -10.49
CA LYS A 97 5.93 -6.33 -10.07
C LYS A 97 4.52 -6.90 -9.95
N ASN A 98 3.62 -6.18 -9.28
CA ASN A 98 2.22 -6.60 -9.11
C ASN A 98 1.50 -6.77 -10.46
N LYS A 99 1.73 -5.85 -11.40
CA LYS A 99 1.17 -5.95 -12.76
C LYS A 99 1.76 -7.13 -13.53
N LEU A 100 3.06 -7.37 -13.43
CA LEU A 100 3.76 -8.46 -14.11
C LEU A 100 3.43 -9.85 -13.53
N ASP A 101 3.18 -9.95 -12.22
CA ASP A 101 2.70 -11.20 -11.61
C ASP A 101 1.31 -11.60 -12.14
N ALA A 102 0.46 -10.60 -12.43
CA ALA A 102 -0.88 -10.83 -12.98
C ALA A 102 -0.84 -11.05 -14.50
N ASN A 103 -0.01 -10.31 -15.22
CA ASN A 103 0.21 -10.46 -16.66
C ASN A 103 1.69 -10.15 -17.01
N PRO A 104 2.50 -11.17 -17.37
CA PRO A 104 3.88 -10.97 -17.79
C PRO A 104 4.05 -10.01 -18.98
N TYR A 105 3.02 -9.84 -19.81
CA TYR A 105 3.05 -8.97 -20.99
C TYR A 105 2.52 -7.55 -20.75
N TYR A 106 2.14 -7.21 -19.51
CA TYR A 106 1.45 -5.96 -19.17
C TYR A 106 2.07 -4.71 -19.81
N PHE A 107 3.39 -4.51 -19.66
CA PHE A 107 4.05 -3.30 -20.18
C PHE A 107 4.23 -3.33 -21.70
N ALA A 108 4.32 -4.51 -22.32
CA ALA A 108 4.36 -4.64 -23.78
C ALA A 108 2.98 -4.30 -24.38
N GLU A 109 1.90 -4.78 -23.77
CA GLU A 109 0.52 -4.43 -24.14
C GLU A 109 0.28 -2.92 -23.98
N LYS A 110 0.66 -2.35 -22.83
CA LYS A 110 0.52 -0.91 -22.59
C LYS A 110 1.34 -0.05 -23.55
N LEU A 111 2.53 -0.48 -23.94
CA LEU A 111 3.31 0.23 -24.95
C LEU A 111 2.55 0.30 -26.28
N ASN A 112 1.94 -0.80 -26.73
CA ASN A 112 1.16 -0.82 -27.97
C ASN A 112 -0.07 0.10 -27.88
N GLU A 113 -0.78 0.10 -26.75
CA GLU A 113 -1.88 1.03 -26.49
C GLU A 113 -1.41 2.49 -26.58
N TRP A 114 -0.34 2.85 -25.86
CA TRP A 114 0.18 4.21 -25.84
C TRP A 114 0.72 4.69 -27.20
N VAL A 115 1.27 3.78 -28.01
CA VAL A 115 1.66 4.07 -29.40
C VAL A 115 0.42 4.31 -30.27
N GLY A 116 -0.59 3.43 -30.18
CA GLY A 116 -1.84 3.53 -30.94
C GLY A 116 -2.58 4.85 -30.68
N ASP A 117 -2.61 5.27 -29.41
CA ASP A 117 -3.30 6.49 -28.98
C ASP A 117 -2.45 7.77 -29.11
N LYS A 118 -1.23 7.69 -29.66
CA LYS A 118 -0.28 8.80 -29.76
C LYS A 118 0.01 9.47 -28.41
N THR A 119 0.03 8.67 -27.35
CA THR A 119 0.39 9.09 -25.99
C THR A 119 1.88 9.37 -25.87
N LEU A 120 2.71 8.59 -26.58
CA LEU A 120 4.17 8.70 -26.58
C LEU A 120 4.71 9.39 -27.84
N LYS A 121 5.82 10.10 -27.69
CA LYS A 121 6.62 10.64 -28.80
C LYS A 121 7.56 9.59 -29.37
N ASN A 122 8.06 9.79 -30.59
CA ASN A 122 8.92 8.82 -31.28
C ASN A 122 10.21 8.46 -30.50
N ASP A 123 10.84 9.44 -29.85
CA ASP A 123 12.01 9.26 -28.99
C ASP A 123 11.70 8.46 -27.72
N GLU A 124 10.53 8.70 -27.13
CA GLU A 124 10.03 7.93 -25.98
C GLU A 124 9.74 6.46 -26.39
N ILE A 125 9.09 6.25 -27.54
CA ILE A 125 8.79 4.92 -28.09
C ILE A 125 10.08 4.13 -28.33
N GLN A 126 11.10 4.75 -28.93
CA GLN A 126 12.39 4.11 -29.17
C GLN A 126 13.02 3.63 -27.85
N THR A 127 12.97 4.46 -26.80
CA THR A 127 13.53 4.11 -25.50
C THR A 127 12.73 3.01 -24.78
N LEU A 128 11.41 2.96 -25.01
CA LEU A 128 10.52 1.99 -24.37
C LEU A 128 10.41 0.65 -25.11
N SER A 129 10.79 0.59 -26.39
CA SER A 129 10.56 -0.51 -27.37
C SER A 129 10.94 -1.94 -26.96
N GLU A 130 11.69 -2.13 -25.87
CA GLU A 130 12.16 -3.44 -25.40
C GLU A 130 11.58 -3.85 -24.02
N PHE A 131 10.27 -4.02 -23.90
CA PHE A 131 9.71 -4.69 -22.71
C PHE A 131 9.72 -6.19 -22.91
N LYS A 132 10.63 -6.88 -22.20
CA LYS A 132 10.64 -8.34 -22.16
C LYS A 132 9.55 -8.85 -21.20
N PRO A 133 8.82 -9.92 -21.55
CA PRO A 133 7.78 -10.45 -20.68
C PRO A 133 8.32 -10.85 -19.31
N GLY A 134 7.66 -10.38 -18.25
CA GLY A 134 8.04 -10.66 -16.85
C GLY A 134 9.23 -9.87 -16.31
N ASP A 135 9.97 -9.14 -17.15
CA ASP A 135 11.11 -8.35 -16.70
C ASP A 135 10.64 -7.06 -16.01
N LEU A 136 11.26 -6.75 -14.88
CA LEU A 136 11.03 -5.48 -14.18
C LEU A 136 11.45 -4.30 -15.07
N VAL A 137 10.64 -3.24 -15.03
CA VAL A 137 10.90 -2.03 -15.82
C VAL A 137 12.11 -1.28 -15.25
N PRO A 138 13.17 -1.00 -16.05
CA PRO A 138 14.34 -0.27 -15.58
C PRO A 138 14.06 1.21 -15.27
N LEU A 139 14.95 1.83 -14.48
CA LEU A 139 14.80 3.21 -14.00
C LEU A 139 14.65 4.26 -15.12
N ASN A 140 15.43 4.14 -16.20
CA ASN A 140 15.36 5.08 -17.33
C ASN A 140 13.98 5.06 -18.02
N LYS A 141 13.38 3.86 -18.17
CA LYS A 141 12.03 3.71 -18.72
C LYS A 141 10.98 4.25 -17.75
N PHE A 142 11.14 3.99 -16.46
CA PHE A 142 10.26 4.55 -15.42
C PHE A 142 10.18 6.08 -15.48
N LYS A 143 11.31 6.78 -15.60
CA LYS A 143 11.30 8.25 -15.69
C LYS A 143 10.44 8.76 -16.84
N ILE A 144 10.52 8.13 -18.01
CA ILE A 144 9.69 8.49 -19.17
C ILE A 144 8.21 8.26 -18.87
N LEU A 145 7.87 7.09 -18.33
CA LEU A 145 6.50 6.74 -17.97
C LEU A 145 5.91 7.70 -16.93
N TRP A 146 6.71 8.06 -15.92
CA TRP A 146 6.26 8.95 -14.86
C TRP A 146 6.08 10.39 -15.35
N LEU A 147 7.03 10.92 -16.14
CA LEU A 147 6.97 12.30 -16.64
C LEU A 147 5.85 12.51 -17.67
N ASN A 148 5.47 11.46 -18.41
CA ASN A 148 4.37 11.51 -19.36
C ASN A 148 3.03 11.16 -18.67
N GLU A 149 2.30 12.19 -18.27
CA GLU A 149 1.03 12.07 -17.53
C GLU A 149 -0.04 11.23 -18.25
N LYS A 150 -0.01 11.24 -19.59
CA LYS A 150 -1.00 10.51 -20.41
C LYS A 150 -0.86 9.00 -20.29
N THR A 151 0.28 8.51 -19.81
CA THR A 151 0.45 7.07 -19.52
C THR A 151 -0.41 6.61 -18.33
N GLY A 152 -0.83 7.53 -17.47
CA GLY A 152 -1.56 7.24 -16.22
C GLY A 152 -0.71 6.62 -15.11
N ILE A 153 0.55 6.26 -15.39
CA ILE A 153 1.45 5.61 -14.42
C ILE A 153 1.68 6.52 -13.22
N ARG A 154 1.95 7.81 -13.45
CA ARG A 154 2.12 8.77 -12.36
C ARG A 154 0.92 8.82 -11.43
N ASP A 155 -0.29 8.87 -11.98
CA ASP A 155 -1.53 8.97 -11.18
C ASP A 155 -1.72 7.73 -10.30
N ASP A 156 -1.40 6.54 -10.80
CA ASP A 156 -1.46 5.30 -10.01
C ASP A 156 -0.42 5.30 -8.87
N LEU A 157 0.78 5.81 -9.14
CA LEU A 157 1.83 5.90 -8.12
C LEU A 157 1.51 6.96 -7.06
N GLU A 158 0.96 8.11 -7.45
CA GLU A 158 0.53 9.15 -6.51
C GLU A 158 -0.51 8.60 -5.51
N LYS A 159 -1.41 7.70 -5.94
CA LYS A 159 -2.34 6.99 -5.03
C LYS A 159 -1.58 6.14 -4.00
N MET A 160 -0.53 5.44 -4.41
CA MET A 160 0.32 4.66 -3.50
C MET A 160 1.04 5.57 -2.51
N LEU A 161 1.61 6.68 -3.00
CA LEU A 161 2.36 7.65 -2.19
C LEU A 161 1.46 8.33 -1.15
N ILE A 162 0.24 8.72 -1.51
CA ILE A 162 -0.64 9.40 -0.56
C ILE A 162 -1.12 8.45 0.54
N VAL A 163 -1.36 7.17 0.21
CA VAL A 163 -1.65 6.14 1.22
C VAL A 163 -0.46 5.91 2.14
N ASN A 164 0.76 5.87 1.59
CA ASN A 164 1.96 5.80 2.40
C ASN A 164 2.09 6.99 3.35
N LYS A 165 1.88 8.23 2.87
CA LYS A 165 1.88 9.42 3.74
C LYS A 165 0.77 9.39 4.78
N TYR A 166 -0.41 8.86 4.45
CA TYR A 166 -1.50 8.66 5.41
C TYR A 166 -1.06 7.76 6.56
N PHE A 167 -0.39 6.64 6.27
CA PHE A 167 0.11 5.74 7.30
C PHE A 167 1.20 6.35 8.19
N HIS A 168 1.93 7.36 7.70
CA HIS A 168 2.95 8.10 8.43
C HIS A 168 2.39 9.21 9.33
N ILE A 169 1.07 9.47 9.34
CA ILE A 169 0.48 10.44 10.28
C ILE A 169 0.66 9.91 11.71
N SER A 170 1.42 10.65 12.52
CA SER A 170 1.81 10.23 13.86
C SER A 170 1.52 11.25 14.96
N ASP A 171 1.06 12.46 14.66
CA ASP A 171 0.78 13.44 15.70
C ASP A 171 -0.63 13.25 16.30
N LYS A 172 -0.70 13.41 17.64
CA LYS A 172 -1.94 13.24 18.44
C LYS A 172 -3.11 14.06 17.87
N ASP A 173 -2.87 15.31 17.50
CA ASP A 173 -3.93 16.23 17.12
C ASP A 173 -4.54 15.88 15.76
N ASN A 174 -3.73 15.45 14.80
CA ASN A 174 -4.24 14.98 13.52
C ASN A 174 -4.88 13.59 13.63
N LEU A 175 -4.32 12.68 14.44
CA LEU A 175 -4.95 11.38 14.72
C LEU A 175 -6.37 11.55 15.29
N LYS A 176 -6.55 12.47 16.24
CA LYS A 176 -7.88 12.85 16.79
C LYS A 176 -8.86 13.36 15.74
N LYS A 177 -8.39 14.09 14.72
CA LYS A 177 -9.26 14.63 13.65
C LYS A 177 -9.73 13.53 12.70
N ILE A 178 -8.87 12.55 12.41
CA ILE A 178 -9.13 11.58 11.34
C ILE A 178 -9.77 10.29 11.84
N ASP A 179 -9.44 9.85 13.06
CA ASP A 179 -9.99 8.68 13.71
C ASP A 179 -10.83 9.10 14.92
N SER A 180 -12.16 9.04 14.78
CA SER A 180 -13.10 9.44 15.83
C SER A 180 -13.01 8.58 17.10
N ASN A 181 -12.41 7.39 17.01
CA ASN A 181 -12.24 6.48 18.14
C ASN A 181 -10.85 6.61 18.77
N PHE A 182 -9.97 7.45 18.23
CA PHE A 182 -8.65 7.67 18.80
C PHE A 182 -8.76 8.48 20.10
N LYS A 183 -8.22 7.90 21.18
CA LYS A 183 -8.06 8.56 22.48
C LYS A 183 -6.62 8.42 22.92
N TYR A 184 -6.06 9.51 23.43
CA TYR A 184 -4.71 9.50 23.97
C TYR A 184 -4.77 9.33 25.49
N ASP A 185 -4.95 8.09 25.93
CA ASP A 185 -5.02 7.67 27.32
C ASP A 185 -4.42 6.26 27.51
N LYS A 186 -4.46 5.74 28.73
CA LYS A 186 -3.92 4.43 29.11
C LYS A 186 -4.48 3.24 28.30
N ASP A 187 -5.61 3.39 27.61
CA ASP A 187 -6.23 2.33 26.82
C ASP A 187 -5.73 2.30 25.36
N LEU A 188 -4.82 3.22 25.00
CA LEU A 188 -4.13 3.23 23.72
C LEU A 188 -3.36 1.91 23.51
N LYS A 189 -3.50 1.32 22.32
CA LYS A 189 -2.92 0.01 21.98
C LYS A 189 -1.69 0.08 21.07
N PHE A 190 -1.53 1.16 20.32
CA PHE A 190 -0.50 1.29 19.30
C PHE A 190 0.32 2.53 19.57
N GLU A 191 1.61 2.49 19.27
CA GLU A 191 2.43 3.70 19.26
C GLU A 191 1.92 4.71 18.25
N LEU A 192 2.19 5.98 18.51
CA LEU A 192 1.78 7.08 17.63
C LEU A 192 2.49 7.00 16.27
N ASN A 193 3.78 6.68 16.27
CA ASN A 193 4.54 6.46 15.05
C ASN A 193 3.94 5.26 14.30
N ASN A 194 3.50 5.49 13.06
CA ASN A 194 2.84 4.48 12.24
C ASN A 194 1.60 3.86 12.92
N TYR A 195 0.87 4.64 13.74
CA TYR A 195 -0.35 4.21 14.43
C TYR A 195 -1.35 3.57 13.46
N LEU A 196 -1.63 4.26 12.35
CA LEU A 196 -2.61 3.82 11.36
C LEU A 196 -2.15 2.56 10.63
N LEU A 197 -0.85 2.41 10.37
CA LEU A 197 -0.29 1.22 9.73
C LEU A 197 -0.40 0.02 10.67
N SER A 198 -0.01 0.19 11.93
CA SER A 198 -0.06 -0.82 12.98
C SER A 198 -1.48 -1.32 13.21
N LYS A 199 -2.43 -0.39 13.36
CA LYS A 199 -3.86 -0.69 13.46
C LYS A 199 -4.34 -1.46 12.23
N TYR A 200 -4.02 -0.97 11.03
CA TYR A 200 -4.47 -1.59 9.79
C TYR A 200 -3.92 -3.01 9.59
N ALA A 201 -2.64 -3.24 9.88
CA ALA A 201 -2.00 -4.55 9.77
C ALA A 201 -2.68 -5.59 10.70
N VAL A 202 -3.00 -5.19 11.93
CA VAL A 202 -3.70 -6.06 12.89
C VAL A 202 -5.14 -6.33 12.45
N ASP A 203 -5.87 -5.30 12.02
CA ASP A 203 -7.28 -5.42 11.62
C ASP A 203 -7.45 -6.31 10.38
N LYS A 204 -6.54 -6.21 9.41
CA LYS A 204 -6.60 -6.96 8.14
C LYS A 204 -5.87 -8.30 8.17
N GLN A 205 -5.07 -8.55 9.20
CA GLN A 205 -4.40 -9.83 9.46
C GLN A 205 -3.53 -10.31 8.28
N TYR A 206 -2.66 -9.42 7.80
CA TYR A 206 -1.79 -9.71 6.65
C TYR A 206 -0.61 -10.61 7.00
N ALA A 207 -0.27 -11.53 6.11
CA ALA A 207 0.98 -12.26 6.18
C ALA A 207 1.58 -12.46 4.79
N GLN A 208 2.89 -12.65 4.73
CA GLN A 208 3.57 -13.17 3.54
C GLN A 208 3.63 -14.69 3.65
N ILE A 209 3.20 -15.39 2.59
CA ILE A 209 2.93 -16.83 2.64
C ILE A 209 3.72 -17.59 1.58
N TRP A 210 4.25 -18.75 1.97
CA TRP A 210 4.69 -19.81 1.09
C TRP A 210 3.80 -21.01 1.34
N THR A 211 3.08 -21.45 0.33
CA THR A 211 2.13 -22.56 0.47
C THR A 211 2.06 -23.37 -0.81
N LYS A 212 1.72 -24.65 -0.68
CA LYS A 212 1.36 -25.51 -1.80
C LYS A 212 -0.16 -25.59 -1.90
N ASP A 213 -0.73 -25.01 -2.95
CA ASP A 213 -2.15 -25.19 -3.26
C ASP A 213 -2.35 -26.64 -3.74
N ILE A 214 -2.98 -27.47 -2.91
CA ILE A 214 -3.30 -28.85 -3.26
C ILE A 214 -4.62 -28.82 -4.03
N ASN A 215 -4.57 -28.42 -5.29
CA ASN A 215 -5.73 -28.54 -6.17
C ASN A 215 -6.05 -30.03 -6.34
N ALA A 216 -7.14 -30.43 -5.70
CA ALA A 216 -7.68 -31.77 -5.71
C ALA A 216 -8.17 -32.11 -7.13
N THR A 217 -7.38 -32.83 -7.91
CA THR A 217 -7.89 -33.83 -8.88
C THR A 217 -6.82 -34.76 -9.48
N ASN A 218 -5.54 -34.37 -9.58
CA ASN A 218 -4.56 -35.20 -10.32
C ASN A 218 -3.32 -35.66 -9.51
N ASP A 219 -3.05 -35.12 -8.32
CA ASP A 219 -1.78 -35.38 -7.60
C ASP A 219 -1.89 -36.38 -6.44
N ALA A 220 -3.07 -36.99 -6.23
CA ALA A 220 -3.26 -37.89 -5.10
C ALA A 220 -2.39 -39.16 -5.20
N ASP A 221 -2.15 -39.68 -6.40
CA ASP A 221 -1.40 -40.95 -6.59
C ASP A 221 0.12 -40.77 -6.76
N ASP A 222 0.58 -39.63 -7.26
CA ASP A 222 2.02 -39.34 -7.45
C ASP A 222 2.74 -39.08 -6.12
N PHE A 223 1.99 -38.65 -5.11
CA PHE A 223 2.53 -38.36 -3.79
C PHE A 223 2.83 -39.62 -2.96
N PHE A 224 2.04 -40.69 -3.09
CA PHE A 224 2.21 -41.93 -2.30
C PHE A 224 3.19 -42.94 -2.89
N THR A 225 3.39 -42.95 -4.21
CA THR A 225 4.32 -43.87 -4.87
C THR A 225 5.78 -43.47 -4.67
N ASN A 226 6.04 -42.19 -4.35
CA ASN A 226 7.37 -41.67 -4.06
C ASN A 226 7.74 -41.90 -2.58
N LYS A 227 8.26 -43.10 -2.26
CA LYS A 227 8.83 -43.50 -0.96
C LYS A 227 9.99 -42.62 -0.42
N LYS A 228 10.29 -41.46 -1.03
CA LYS A 228 11.40 -40.55 -0.72
C LYS A 228 10.97 -39.18 -0.22
N ILE A 229 9.67 -38.90 -0.08
CA ILE A 229 9.21 -37.61 0.44
C ILE A 229 9.48 -37.56 1.95
N ALA A 230 10.07 -36.46 2.42
CA ALA A 230 10.46 -36.27 3.81
C ALA A 230 9.26 -36.55 4.74
N THR A 231 9.46 -37.36 5.78
CA THR A 231 8.41 -37.69 6.75
C THR A 231 8.16 -36.57 7.76
N ALA A 232 9.09 -35.61 7.83
CA ALA A 232 9.04 -34.45 8.71
C ALA A 232 9.59 -33.21 8.01
N ILE A 233 9.18 -32.05 8.52
CA ILE A 233 9.76 -30.74 8.18
C ILE A 233 10.57 -30.26 9.38
N ASP A 234 11.85 -30.04 9.13
CA ASP A 234 12.88 -29.57 10.07
C ASP A 234 13.67 -28.37 9.52
N GLY A 235 13.32 -27.87 8.32
CA GLY A 235 13.99 -26.75 7.70
C GLY A 235 13.62 -26.57 6.21
N VAL A 236 14.41 -25.75 5.52
CA VAL A 236 14.21 -25.42 4.10
C VAL A 236 14.28 -26.66 3.21
N ASP A 237 15.28 -27.51 3.41
CA ASP A 237 15.54 -28.63 2.50
C ASP A 237 14.45 -29.71 2.57
N SER A 238 13.97 -29.99 3.79
CA SER A 238 12.82 -30.88 4.00
C SER A 238 11.53 -30.26 3.47
N PHE A 239 11.29 -28.97 3.69
CA PHE A 239 10.14 -28.25 3.11
C PHE A 239 10.14 -28.26 1.57
N ASN A 240 11.28 -27.95 0.94
CA ASN A 240 11.43 -27.89 -0.51
C ASN A 240 11.39 -29.27 -1.18
N THR A 241 11.62 -30.37 -0.43
CA THR A 241 11.52 -31.72 -0.97
C THR A 241 10.11 -32.05 -1.48
N PHE A 242 9.07 -31.44 -0.91
CA PHE A 242 7.67 -31.61 -1.34
C PHE A 242 7.33 -30.94 -2.68
N TRP A 243 8.29 -30.21 -3.26
CA TRP A 243 8.16 -29.53 -4.54
C TRP A 243 9.00 -30.18 -5.65
N LYS A 244 9.83 -31.20 -5.36
CA LYS A 244 10.79 -31.75 -6.34
C LYS A 244 10.14 -32.15 -7.67
N GLU A 245 8.97 -32.77 -7.60
CA GLU A 245 8.22 -33.28 -8.75
C GLU A 245 7.18 -32.29 -9.29
N THR A 246 7.09 -31.07 -8.74
CA THR A 246 6.16 -30.06 -9.26
C THR A 246 6.82 -29.19 -10.33
N ASP A 247 6.13 -28.97 -11.44
CA ASP A 247 6.60 -28.09 -12.53
C ASP A 247 6.76 -26.63 -12.10
N THR A 248 5.94 -26.17 -11.15
CA THR A 248 5.95 -24.78 -10.67
C THR A 248 6.58 -24.63 -9.29
N LYS A 249 7.82 -24.14 -9.25
CA LYS A 249 8.59 -23.85 -8.02
C LYS A 249 8.80 -22.35 -7.86
N LYS A 250 7.75 -21.60 -7.50
CA LYS A 250 7.84 -20.13 -7.34
C LYS A 250 8.67 -19.78 -6.10
N GLN A 251 9.71 -18.97 -6.27
CA GLN A 251 10.54 -18.42 -5.19
C GLN A 251 10.33 -16.90 -5.05
N LEU A 252 10.68 -16.38 -3.88
CA LEU A 252 10.77 -14.93 -3.66
C LEU A 252 12.08 -14.40 -4.28
N ASN A 253 12.01 -13.99 -5.54
CA ASN A 253 13.16 -13.41 -6.26
C ASN A 253 13.16 -11.88 -6.28
N SER A 254 12.08 -11.27 -5.81
CA SER A 254 11.88 -9.82 -5.84
C SER A 254 12.45 -9.18 -4.58
N GLU A 255 13.49 -8.37 -4.72
CA GLU A 255 14.09 -7.64 -3.59
C GLU A 255 13.12 -6.63 -2.96
N ILE A 256 12.17 -6.09 -3.72
CA ILE A 256 11.18 -5.15 -3.16
C ILE A 256 10.14 -5.87 -2.29
N GLU A 257 9.86 -7.15 -2.55
CA GLU A 257 8.98 -7.98 -1.73
C GLU A 257 9.73 -8.68 -0.58
N PHE A 258 11.06 -8.61 -0.55
CA PHE A 258 11.90 -9.13 0.52
C PHE A 258 11.91 -8.17 1.72
N VAL A 259 10.89 -8.28 2.56
CA VAL A 259 10.61 -7.34 3.65
C VAL A 259 11.12 -7.78 5.03
N THR A 260 11.56 -9.03 5.18
CA THR A 260 11.96 -9.63 6.46
C THR A 260 13.46 -9.59 6.73
N GLY A 261 14.29 -9.52 5.69
CA GLY A 261 15.74 -9.67 5.82
C GLY A 261 16.19 -11.10 6.17
N HIS A 262 15.29 -12.07 6.26
CA HIS A 262 15.65 -13.47 6.51
C HIS A 262 15.94 -14.19 5.20
N GLU A 263 17.21 -14.46 4.91
CA GLU A 263 17.64 -15.13 3.67
C GLU A 263 17.00 -16.51 3.43
N ILE A 264 16.45 -17.14 4.47
CA ILE A 264 15.66 -18.37 4.38
C ILE A 264 14.44 -18.19 3.45
N ASP A 265 13.81 -17.02 3.46
CA ASP A 265 12.58 -16.71 2.73
C ASP A 265 12.79 -16.78 1.21
N LYS A 266 13.98 -16.39 0.74
CA LYS A 266 14.37 -16.47 -0.68
C LYS A 266 14.61 -17.90 -1.15
N LYS A 267 14.95 -18.81 -0.24
CA LYS A 267 15.27 -20.21 -0.56
C LYS A 267 14.02 -21.11 -0.63
N LEU A 268 12.93 -20.71 0.01
CA LEU A 268 11.69 -21.49 0.05
C LEU A 268 10.95 -21.47 -1.30
N TYR A 269 10.46 -22.63 -1.72
CA TYR A 269 9.51 -22.77 -2.82
C TYR A 269 8.07 -22.49 -2.38
N GLY A 270 7.19 -22.20 -3.34
CA GLY A 270 5.76 -21.97 -3.08
C GLY A 270 5.41 -20.55 -2.68
N TYR A 271 6.27 -19.57 -2.97
CA TYR A 271 5.99 -18.17 -2.64
C TYR A 271 4.67 -17.73 -3.26
N SER A 272 3.71 -17.40 -2.40
CA SER A 272 2.32 -17.10 -2.75
C SER A 272 1.96 -15.62 -2.54
N GLY A 273 2.95 -14.79 -2.21
CA GLY A 273 2.76 -13.36 -2.00
C GLY A 273 2.18 -13.01 -0.64
N PHE A 274 1.59 -11.82 -0.58
CA PHE A 274 0.93 -11.27 0.60
C PHE A 274 -0.55 -11.66 0.60
N LYS A 275 -1.05 -12.18 1.72
CA LYS A 275 -2.44 -12.64 1.90
C LYS A 275 -3.07 -12.00 3.14
N GLN A 276 -4.35 -11.69 3.06
CA GLN A 276 -5.18 -11.23 4.18
C GLN A 276 -5.86 -12.41 4.88
N GLN A 277 -6.46 -12.17 6.05
CA GLN A 277 -7.35 -13.13 6.75
C GLN A 277 -6.71 -14.50 7.00
N THR A 278 -5.49 -14.49 7.52
CA THR A 278 -4.63 -15.69 7.65
C THR A 278 -4.89 -16.51 8.93
N ASN A 279 -6.13 -16.48 9.44
CA ASN A 279 -6.52 -17.15 10.69
C ASN A 279 -6.37 -18.68 10.66
N GLN A 280 -6.36 -19.27 9.46
CA GLN A 280 -6.20 -20.72 9.26
C GLN A 280 -4.83 -21.27 9.67
N TYR A 281 -3.85 -20.42 9.96
CA TYR A 281 -2.52 -20.81 10.44
C TYR A 281 -2.31 -20.51 11.93
N SER A 282 -3.41 -20.33 12.68
CA SER A 282 -3.43 -20.03 14.11
C SER A 282 -2.53 -18.89 14.56
N LEU A 283 -2.42 -17.90 13.68
CA LEU A 283 -1.74 -16.64 13.97
C LEU A 283 -2.55 -15.85 14.99
N LYS A 284 -1.89 -15.44 16.07
CA LYS A 284 -2.51 -14.64 17.13
C LYS A 284 -2.42 -13.15 16.78
N TRP A 285 -3.57 -12.48 16.77
CA TRP A 285 -3.73 -11.07 16.35
C TRP A 285 -4.22 -10.15 17.47
N SER A 286 -4.60 -10.71 18.63
CA SER A 286 -5.07 -9.89 19.76
C SER A 286 -3.95 -9.03 20.34
N PHE A 287 -4.31 -7.88 20.90
CA PHE A 287 -3.36 -6.99 21.57
C PHE A 287 -2.51 -7.73 22.62
N ASP A 288 -3.15 -8.48 23.52
CA ASP A 288 -2.45 -9.19 24.60
C ASP A 288 -1.46 -10.22 24.05
N SER A 289 -1.84 -10.94 22.99
CA SER A 289 -0.95 -11.91 22.35
C SER A 289 0.24 -11.25 21.65
N LEU A 290 0.03 -10.14 20.93
CA LEU A 290 1.09 -9.44 20.18
C LEU A 290 2.04 -8.71 21.12
N LYS A 291 1.53 -8.20 22.25
CA LYS A 291 2.31 -7.49 23.28
C LYS A 291 3.40 -8.37 23.91
N SER A 292 3.14 -9.67 24.01
CA SER A 292 4.08 -10.68 24.54
C SER A 292 5.02 -11.29 23.49
N LYS A 293 4.77 -11.08 22.19
CA LYS A 293 5.59 -11.67 21.13
C LYS A 293 6.97 -11.01 21.01
N GLN A 294 7.91 -11.79 20.51
CA GLN A 294 9.21 -11.36 19.99
C GLN A 294 9.23 -11.49 18.46
N GLN A 295 10.25 -10.92 17.81
CA GLN A 295 10.43 -11.00 16.35
C GLN A 295 10.39 -12.45 15.84
N LYS A 296 11.04 -13.38 16.55
CA LYS A 296 11.07 -14.80 16.20
C LYS A 296 9.70 -15.48 16.19
N ASP A 297 8.71 -14.93 16.87
CA ASP A 297 7.34 -15.47 16.93
C ASP A 297 6.46 -15.00 15.76
N LEU A 298 7.01 -14.17 14.88
CA LEU A 298 6.31 -13.64 13.70
C LEU A 298 6.56 -14.46 12.45
N TYR A 299 7.45 -15.45 12.48
CA TYR A 299 7.74 -16.23 11.30
C TYR A 299 7.97 -17.71 11.60
N GLY A 300 7.84 -18.55 10.58
CA GLY A 300 8.21 -19.95 10.69
C GLY A 300 7.32 -20.87 9.86
N PHE A 301 7.64 -22.15 9.96
CA PHE A 301 6.86 -23.23 9.38
C PHE A 301 5.61 -23.46 10.25
N TYR A 302 4.48 -23.69 9.62
CA TYR A 302 3.24 -24.00 10.31
C TYR A 302 3.17 -25.50 10.65
N ASP A 303 3.34 -25.81 11.93
CA ASP A 303 3.14 -27.15 12.48
C ASP A 303 1.64 -27.43 12.61
N VAL A 304 1.09 -28.09 11.59
CA VAL A 304 -0.34 -28.42 11.50
C VAL A 304 -0.81 -29.38 12.61
N VAL A 305 0.09 -30.12 13.25
CA VAL A 305 -0.25 -31.08 14.31
C VAL A 305 -0.46 -30.36 15.63
N ASN A 306 0.43 -29.41 15.95
CA ASN A 306 0.39 -28.65 17.20
C ASN A 306 -0.25 -27.25 17.05
N ASP A 307 -0.66 -26.91 15.83
CA ASP A 307 -1.33 -25.66 15.46
C ASP A 307 -0.55 -24.40 15.88
N ARG A 308 0.74 -24.36 15.54
CA ARG A 308 1.67 -23.28 15.89
C ARG A 308 2.73 -23.03 14.82
N LEU A 309 3.40 -21.89 14.88
CA LEU A 309 4.62 -21.65 14.12
C LEU A 309 5.85 -22.24 14.82
N VAL A 310 6.76 -22.81 14.05
CA VAL A 310 8.06 -23.31 14.51
C VAL A 310 9.18 -22.79 13.61
N ASN A 311 10.33 -22.48 14.21
CA ASN A 311 11.56 -22.11 13.52
C ASN A 311 12.76 -22.39 14.46
N ALA A 312 13.97 -22.29 13.92
CA ALA A 312 15.20 -22.61 14.66
C ALA A 312 15.50 -21.65 15.85
N GLU A 313 14.96 -20.43 15.85
CA GLU A 313 15.10 -19.48 16.97
C GLU A 313 14.09 -19.74 18.11
N ILE A 314 12.96 -20.36 17.80
CA ILE A 314 11.98 -20.85 18.78
C ILE A 314 12.45 -22.18 19.34
N GLU A 315 12.82 -23.11 18.47
CA GLU A 315 13.16 -24.50 18.80
C GLU A 315 14.23 -25.02 17.83
N SER A 316 15.48 -25.13 18.28
CA SER A 316 16.64 -25.34 17.39
C SER A 316 16.63 -26.65 16.60
N ASN A 317 15.94 -27.68 17.10
CA ASN A 317 15.84 -29.00 16.48
C ASN A 317 14.39 -29.40 16.23
N PHE A 318 13.54 -28.42 15.87
CA PHE A 318 12.14 -28.71 15.56
C PHE A 318 12.06 -29.72 14.41
N ALA A 319 11.17 -30.69 14.53
CA ALA A 319 10.80 -31.58 13.45
C ALA A 319 9.33 -31.96 13.64
N TYR A 320 8.49 -31.68 12.65
CA TYR A 320 7.06 -31.96 12.74
C TYR A 320 6.56 -32.69 11.50
N SER A 321 5.45 -33.40 11.66
CA SER A 321 4.79 -34.06 10.54
C SER A 321 3.87 -33.07 9.82
N PRO A 322 3.98 -32.91 8.49
CA PRO A 322 3.08 -32.01 7.75
C PRO A 322 1.66 -32.56 7.57
N TYR A 323 1.33 -33.72 8.14
CA TYR A 323 0.03 -34.36 8.00
C TYR A 323 -0.81 -34.12 9.25
N LYS A 324 -2.03 -33.60 9.05
CA LYS A 324 -2.98 -33.38 10.14
C LYS A 324 -3.49 -34.71 10.67
N LYS A 325 -3.31 -34.97 11.98
CA LYS A 325 -3.88 -36.15 12.63
C LYS A 325 -5.42 -36.07 12.61
N GLU A 326 -6.08 -37.20 12.36
CA GLU A 326 -7.54 -37.37 12.52
C GLU A 326 -8.45 -36.56 11.55
N SER A 327 -7.92 -36.12 10.40
CA SER A 327 -8.71 -35.53 9.30
C SER A 327 -9.09 -36.60 8.27
N THR A 328 -10.24 -36.49 7.60
CA THR A 328 -10.53 -37.27 6.38
C THR A 328 -9.57 -36.94 5.21
N ASP A 329 -8.80 -35.87 5.34
CA ASP A 329 -7.69 -35.44 4.48
C ASP A 329 -6.29 -35.78 5.08
N ASP A 330 -6.19 -36.76 5.99
CA ASP A 330 -4.95 -37.28 6.61
C ASP A 330 -3.82 -37.65 5.63
N LYS A 331 -4.16 -37.71 4.34
CA LYS A 331 -3.30 -38.03 3.21
C LYS A 331 -2.60 -36.83 2.56
N LYS A 332 -3.00 -35.59 2.85
CA LYS A 332 -2.46 -34.40 2.19
C LYS A 332 -1.52 -33.62 3.12
N PRO A 333 -0.27 -33.36 2.71
CA PRO A 333 0.65 -32.56 3.53
C PRO A 333 0.23 -31.09 3.52
N VAL A 334 0.07 -30.48 4.69
CA VAL A 334 -0.12 -29.04 4.84
C VAL A 334 1.26 -28.38 4.91
N LEU A 335 1.64 -27.71 3.82
CA LEU A 335 2.96 -27.10 3.66
C LEU A 335 2.80 -25.59 3.67
N VAL A 336 3.09 -24.97 4.81
CA VAL A 336 2.96 -23.53 4.95
C VAL A 336 4.16 -22.97 5.71
N TYR A 337 4.78 -21.95 5.15
CA TYR A 337 5.68 -21.05 5.87
C TYR A 337 5.09 -19.65 5.83
N VAL A 338 5.13 -18.97 6.98
CA VAL A 338 4.42 -17.71 7.21
C VAL A 338 5.39 -16.68 7.75
N ASN A 339 5.30 -15.45 7.22
CA ASN A 339 5.77 -14.25 7.90
C ASN A 339 4.56 -13.39 8.27
N GLN A 340 4.16 -13.41 9.54
CA GLN A 340 3.07 -12.62 10.08
C GLN A 340 3.45 -11.13 10.12
N ILE A 341 2.73 -10.30 9.36
CA ILE A 341 2.96 -8.86 9.33
C ILE A 341 2.14 -8.22 10.45
N ALA A 342 2.73 -8.16 11.64
CA ALA A 342 2.10 -7.57 12.82
C ALA A 342 3.10 -6.74 13.63
N PRO A 343 2.66 -5.61 14.23
CA PRO A 343 3.42 -4.94 15.27
C PRO A 343 3.47 -5.83 16.53
N ILE A 344 4.52 -5.69 17.31
CA ILE A 344 4.68 -6.39 18.61
C ILE A 344 4.91 -5.40 19.73
N GLY A 345 4.93 -5.87 20.98
CA GLY A 345 5.16 -4.99 22.12
C GLY A 345 6.48 -4.23 22.00
N ALA A 346 6.40 -2.89 22.07
CA ALA A 346 7.55 -2.00 22.04
C ALA A 346 8.58 -2.34 23.14
N ALA A 347 9.85 -2.01 22.89
CA ALA A 347 10.92 -2.31 23.84
C ALA A 347 10.73 -1.60 25.19
N ASN A 348 10.21 -0.38 25.15
CA ASN A 348 9.98 0.45 26.33
C ASN A 348 8.48 0.68 26.56
N GLU A 349 8.10 0.86 27.81
CA GLU A 349 6.76 1.31 28.17
C GLU A 349 6.62 2.82 27.95
N THR A 350 5.46 3.24 27.45
CA THR A 350 5.11 4.65 27.28
C THR A 350 4.29 5.11 28.47
N GLU A 351 4.63 6.26 29.05
CA GLU A 351 3.79 6.91 30.06
C GLU A 351 2.61 7.62 29.38
N LEU A 352 1.40 7.14 29.65
CA LEU A 352 0.16 7.67 29.10
C LEU A 352 -0.74 8.20 30.22
N PRO A 353 -1.53 9.25 29.95
CA PRO A 353 -2.44 9.78 30.95
C PRO A 353 -3.57 8.78 31.24
N ASN A 354 -4.06 8.75 32.46
CA ASN A 354 -5.16 7.88 32.86
C ASN A 354 -6.47 8.21 32.13
N THR A 355 -6.66 9.49 31.80
CA THR A 355 -7.76 10.02 31.01
C THR A 355 -7.26 11.14 30.10
N GLU A 356 -7.99 11.48 29.04
CA GLU A 356 -7.58 12.57 28.14
C GLU A 356 -7.52 13.95 28.84
N ALA A 357 -8.30 14.15 29.91
CA ALA A 357 -8.27 15.38 30.70
C ALA A 357 -6.94 15.56 31.46
N ASP A 358 -6.20 14.47 31.66
CA ASP A 358 -4.92 14.48 32.37
C ASP A 358 -3.72 14.60 31.42
N ALA A 359 -3.93 14.75 30.10
CA ALA A 359 -2.87 14.73 29.09
C ALA A 359 -1.77 15.79 29.29
N ASP A 360 -2.10 16.92 29.93
CA ASP A 360 -1.16 18.00 30.23
C ASP A 360 -0.73 18.02 31.72
N SER A 361 -1.16 17.02 32.50
CA SER A 361 -0.83 16.93 33.92
C SER A 361 0.62 16.53 34.13
N LYS A 362 1.29 17.19 35.08
CA LYS A 362 2.63 16.79 35.57
C LYS A 362 2.58 15.81 36.74
N ASP A 363 1.39 15.47 37.22
CA ASP A 363 1.22 14.56 38.34
C ASP A 363 1.38 13.10 37.87
N LYS A 364 2.42 12.43 38.36
CA LYS A 364 2.70 11.03 38.02
C LYS A 364 1.58 10.06 38.43
N ASN A 365 0.77 10.39 39.43
CA ASN A 365 -0.37 9.56 39.83
C ASN A 365 -1.48 9.54 38.77
N LYS A 366 -1.44 10.48 37.83
CA LYS A 366 -2.37 10.57 36.70
C LYS A 366 -1.82 9.93 35.43
N MET A 367 -0.65 9.27 35.50
CA MET A 367 0.00 8.61 34.38
C MET A 367 0.11 7.10 34.66
N THR A 368 -0.03 6.28 33.63
CA THR A 368 0.16 4.83 33.66
C THR A 368 1.19 4.43 32.62
N LYS A 369 2.09 3.50 32.97
CA LYS A 369 3.01 2.90 32.00
C LYS A 369 2.31 1.81 31.21
N VAL A 370 2.33 1.96 29.89
CA VAL A 370 1.67 1.04 28.96
C VAL A 370 2.66 0.60 27.90
N LYS A 371 2.83 -0.71 27.73
CA LYS A 371 3.58 -1.28 26.60
C LYS A 371 2.67 -1.34 25.37
N LEU A 372 2.95 -0.48 24.40
CA LEU A 372 2.21 -0.32 23.16
C LEU A 372 2.72 -1.26 22.06
N LEU A 373 1.91 -1.51 21.03
CA LEU A 373 2.34 -2.25 19.85
C LEU A 373 3.02 -1.31 18.84
N SER A 374 4.15 -1.77 18.28
CA SER A 374 4.95 -1.05 17.29
C SER A 374 5.67 -2.02 16.36
N PHE A 375 6.04 -1.54 15.17
CA PHE A 375 6.89 -2.32 14.25
C PHE A 375 8.39 -2.18 14.55
N GLU A 376 8.81 -1.28 15.45
CA GLU A 376 10.23 -0.98 15.69
C GLU A 376 11.07 -2.19 16.14
N GLN A 377 10.44 -3.16 16.82
CA GLN A 377 11.09 -4.40 17.28
C GLN A 377 10.81 -5.60 16.37
N THR A 378 10.36 -5.34 15.14
CA THR A 378 10.07 -6.37 14.15
C THR A 378 11.08 -6.35 13.02
N MET A 379 11.10 -7.42 12.24
CA MET A 379 11.88 -7.51 11.00
C MET A 379 11.44 -6.52 9.90
N TYR A 380 10.29 -5.85 10.08
CA TYR A 380 9.71 -4.95 9.08
C TYR A 380 10.02 -3.47 9.29
N LYS A 381 10.69 -3.10 10.39
CA LYS A 381 10.87 -1.69 10.81
C LYS A 381 11.44 -0.78 9.71
N ASP A 382 12.32 -1.32 8.85
CA ASP A 382 12.99 -0.56 7.78
C ASP A 382 12.24 -0.65 6.43
N LYS A 383 11.05 -1.28 6.41
CA LYS A 383 10.27 -1.61 5.20
C LYS A 383 8.79 -1.22 5.32
N LEU A 384 8.45 -0.32 6.23
CA LEU A 384 7.06 0.09 6.50
C LEU A 384 6.38 0.77 5.31
N ASP A 385 7.16 1.47 4.49
CA ASP A 385 6.69 2.06 3.23
C ASP A 385 6.34 0.99 2.19
N VAL A 386 7.12 -0.10 2.10
CA VAL A 386 6.77 -1.27 1.27
C VAL A 386 5.46 -1.88 1.75
N LEU A 387 5.29 -2.05 3.06
CA LEU A 387 4.04 -2.58 3.64
C LEU A 387 2.85 -1.68 3.29
N ALA A 388 3.00 -0.36 3.41
CA ALA A 388 1.97 0.60 3.00
C ALA A 388 1.56 0.43 1.53
N TYR A 389 2.52 0.27 0.63
CA TYR A 389 2.27 0.04 -0.79
C TYR A 389 1.59 -1.31 -1.06
N ILE A 390 2.02 -2.38 -0.39
CA ILE A 390 1.39 -3.70 -0.47
C ILE A 390 -0.07 -3.62 -0.02
N PHE A 391 -0.34 -2.93 1.08
CA PHE A 391 -1.68 -2.78 1.61
C PHE A 391 -2.59 -2.04 0.65
N PHE A 392 -2.11 -0.98 -0.01
CA PHE A 392 -2.85 -0.29 -1.06
C PHE A 392 -3.14 -1.19 -2.27
N LEU A 393 -2.14 -1.95 -2.74
CA LEU A 393 -2.32 -2.83 -3.90
C LEU A 393 -3.35 -3.95 -3.66
N ASN A 394 -3.60 -4.29 -2.40
CA ASN A 394 -4.58 -5.30 -1.98
C ASN A 394 -5.90 -4.69 -1.44
N ASP A 395 -5.98 -3.37 -1.27
CA ASP A 395 -7.16 -2.66 -0.80
C ASP A 395 -7.18 -1.24 -1.38
N SER A 396 -7.92 -1.06 -2.48
CA SER A 396 -8.05 0.22 -3.16
C SER A 396 -8.82 1.27 -2.37
N GLU A 397 -9.64 0.87 -1.37
CA GLU A 397 -10.39 1.80 -0.53
C GLU A 397 -9.48 2.65 0.38
N LEU A 398 -8.25 2.19 0.61
CA LEU A 398 -7.24 2.96 1.35
C LEU A 398 -6.97 4.34 0.74
N PHE A 399 -7.04 4.47 -0.59
CA PHE A 399 -6.86 5.76 -1.24
C PHE A 399 -7.95 6.75 -0.83
N ASP A 400 -9.22 6.35 -0.88
CA ASP A 400 -10.33 7.20 -0.45
C ASP A 400 -10.25 7.53 1.04
N LYS A 401 -9.84 6.55 1.86
CA LYS A 401 -9.58 6.79 3.29
C LYS A 401 -8.47 7.81 3.52
N ALA A 402 -7.38 7.74 2.76
CA ALA A 402 -6.28 8.70 2.83
C ALA A 402 -6.74 10.12 2.41
N ILE A 403 -7.43 10.24 1.28
CA ILE A 403 -7.99 11.50 0.78
C ILE A 403 -8.89 12.16 1.82
N ASN A 404 -9.83 11.38 2.39
CA ASN A 404 -10.75 11.87 3.42
C ASN A 404 -10.02 12.29 4.70
N SER A 405 -8.96 11.59 5.07
CA SER A 405 -8.16 11.90 6.26
C SER A 405 -7.41 13.22 6.09
N PHE A 406 -6.73 13.42 4.96
CA PHE A 406 -6.08 14.70 4.68
C PHE A 406 -7.09 15.84 4.56
N ALA A 407 -8.27 15.59 3.99
CA ALA A 407 -9.35 16.57 3.97
C ALA A 407 -9.79 17.01 5.38
N LYS A 408 -9.92 16.06 6.33
CA LYS A 408 -10.23 16.34 7.75
C LYS A 408 -9.09 17.07 8.47
N MET A 409 -7.84 16.85 8.06
CA MET A 409 -6.68 17.59 8.59
C MET A 409 -6.62 19.04 8.11
N GLY A 410 -7.41 19.41 7.08
CA GLY A 410 -7.55 20.76 6.58
C GLY A 410 -6.99 21.00 5.18
N TYR A 411 -6.52 19.96 4.49
CA TYR A 411 -6.17 20.07 3.07
C TYR A 411 -7.46 20.26 2.25
N LYS A 412 -7.56 21.35 1.48
CA LYS A 412 -8.76 21.67 0.69
C LYS A 412 -8.38 22.29 -0.65
N ILE A 413 -9.18 21.99 -1.67
CA ILE A 413 -9.24 22.78 -2.91
C ILE A 413 -10.30 23.86 -2.75
N LYS A 414 -9.95 25.11 -3.04
CA LYS A 414 -10.90 26.22 -3.04
C LYS A 414 -11.45 26.46 -4.44
N ILE A 415 -12.77 26.40 -4.58
CA ILE A 415 -13.46 26.67 -5.85
C ILE A 415 -14.23 27.98 -5.73
N ASN A 416 -13.89 28.94 -6.60
CA ASN A 416 -14.53 30.25 -6.67
C ASN A 416 -15.90 30.20 -7.39
N LYS A 417 -16.63 31.31 -7.38
CA LYS A 417 -17.99 31.43 -7.94
C LYS A 417 -18.08 31.41 -9.49
N THR A 418 -17.03 31.02 -10.20
CA THR A 418 -16.95 31.21 -11.66
C THR A 418 -17.74 30.15 -12.45
N SER A 419 -18.00 28.97 -11.87
CA SER A 419 -18.72 27.88 -12.55
C SER A 419 -19.71 27.18 -11.63
N ASP A 420 -21.02 27.43 -11.83
CA ASP A 420 -22.08 26.81 -11.03
C ASP A 420 -22.13 25.29 -11.21
N ALA A 421 -21.89 24.79 -12.42
CA ALA A 421 -21.85 23.36 -12.71
C ALA A 421 -20.73 22.66 -11.92
N LEU A 422 -19.53 23.23 -11.91
CA LEU A 422 -18.40 22.68 -11.16
C LEU A 422 -18.67 22.69 -9.65
N ARG A 423 -19.24 23.79 -9.13
CA ARG A 423 -19.58 23.91 -7.70
C ARG A 423 -20.63 22.90 -7.27
N GLU A 424 -21.64 22.66 -8.10
CA GLU A 424 -22.71 21.68 -7.82
C GLU A 424 -22.16 20.25 -7.74
N ILE A 425 -21.21 19.88 -8.61
CA ILE A 425 -20.55 18.57 -8.57
C ILE A 425 -19.63 18.44 -7.36
N ALA A 426 -18.94 19.52 -7.02
CA ALA A 426 -17.86 19.51 -6.04
C ALA A 426 -18.33 19.71 -4.59
N LYS A 427 -19.58 20.14 -4.37
CA LYS A 427 -20.10 20.50 -3.03
C LYS A 427 -20.05 19.37 -2.00
N ASP A 428 -20.22 18.13 -2.44
CA ASP A 428 -20.25 16.95 -1.57
C ASP A 428 -18.87 16.30 -1.42
N MET A 429 -17.85 16.82 -2.13
CA MET A 429 -16.50 16.30 -2.03
C MET A 429 -15.84 16.77 -0.74
N PRO A 430 -15.34 15.84 0.11
CA PRO A 430 -14.85 16.19 1.44
C PRO A 430 -13.61 17.08 1.40
N PHE A 431 -12.88 17.10 0.29
CA PHE A 431 -11.67 17.89 0.09
C PHE A 431 -11.90 19.22 -0.65
N VAL A 432 -13.15 19.63 -0.88
CA VAL A 432 -13.49 20.89 -1.54
C VAL A 432 -14.04 21.90 -0.54
N GLU A 433 -13.66 23.16 -0.70
CA GLU A 433 -14.21 24.32 -0.02
C GLU A 433 -14.73 25.31 -1.07
N LEU A 434 -16.03 25.63 -1.02
CA LEU A 434 -16.64 26.59 -1.93
C LEU A 434 -16.49 28.00 -1.36
N ILE A 435 -15.85 28.92 -2.10
CA ILE A 435 -15.62 30.31 -1.69
C ILE A 435 -16.35 31.33 -2.58
#